data_AF-A0A957VT09-F1
#
_entry.id   AF-A0A957VT09-F1
#
_cell.length_a   1.000
_cell.length_b   1.000
_cell.length_c   1.000
_cell.angle_alpha   90.00
_cell.angle_beta   90.00
_cell.angle_gamma   90.00
#
_symmetry.space_group_name_H-M   'P 1'
#
loop_
_entity.id
_entity.type
_entity.pdbx_description
1 polymer ?
#
loop_
_entity_poly.entity_id
_entity_poly.type
_entity_poly.pdbx_seq_one_letter_code
_entity_poly.pdbx_strand_id
1 'polypeptide(L)'
;QLLDAEQQVIAQRDGMPLDGNAPTTTWATGEIVVDPITLDIPANIGREPHQLLLALYRVETGERLTLPNGDDHFTIPVTINSLTP
;
A
#
# COMPACT_ATOMS: atom_id res chain seq x y z
N GLN A 1 -2.87 -0.52 0.38
CA GLN A 1 -4.24 -0.92 0.77
C GLN A 1 -4.13 -2.03 1.80
N LEU A 2 -4.94 -2.01 2.85
CA LEU A 2 -5.08 -3.11 3.81
C LEU A 2 -6.41 -3.81 3.53
N LEU A 3 -6.38 -5.12 3.34
CA LEU A 3 -7.57 -5.93 3.05
C LEU A 3 -7.87 -6.93 4.17
N ASP A 4 -9.15 -7.24 4.35
CA ASP A 4 -9.61 -8.38 5.16
C ASP A 4 -9.53 -9.71 4.37
N ALA A 5 -9.99 -10.79 5.01
CA ALA A 5 -10.01 -12.14 4.43
C ALA A 5 -10.98 -12.25 3.24
N GLU A 6 -12.03 -11.43 3.22
CA GLU A 6 -13.02 -11.31 2.16
C GLU A 6 -12.58 -10.33 1.04
N GLN A 7 -11.31 -9.91 1.03
CA GLN A 7 -10.70 -8.97 0.08
C GLN A 7 -11.36 -7.57 0.06
N GLN A 8 -12.06 -7.19 1.12
CA GLN A 8 -12.61 -5.85 1.27
C GLN A 8 -11.52 -4.90 1.79
N VAL A 9 -11.55 -3.66 1.30
CA VAL A 9 -10.62 -2.62 1.74
C VAL A 9 -11.00 -2.14 3.13
N ILE A 10 -10.14 -2.39 4.12
CA ILE A 10 -10.24 -1.86 5.48
C ILE A 10 -9.73 -0.42 5.52
N ALA A 11 -8.54 -0.20 4.94
CA ALA A 11 -7.86 1.09 4.95
C ALA A 11 -7.01 1.27 3.69
N GLN A 12 -6.88 2.50 3.23
CA GLN A 12 -6.06 2.83 2.07
C GLN A 12 -5.46 4.22 2.23
N ARG A 13 -4.21 4.35 1.76
CA ARG A 13 -3.56 5.62 1.46
C ARG A 13 -3.10 5.54 0.01
N ASP A 14 -3.43 6.57 -0.74
CA ASP A 14 -3.03 6.78 -2.12
C ASP A 14 -2.48 8.21 -2.23
N GLY A 15 -1.42 8.38 -2.99
CA GLY A 15 -0.73 9.66 -3.12
C GLY A 15 0.65 9.53 -3.73
N MET A 16 1.18 10.68 -4.16
CA MET A 16 2.56 10.77 -4.61
C MET A 16 3.53 10.52 -3.44
N PRO A 17 4.71 9.95 -3.71
CA PRO A 17 5.67 9.68 -2.65
C PRO A 17 6.10 10.93 -1.90
N LEU A 18 6.31 10.79 -0.58
CA LEU A 18 6.64 11.89 0.35
C LEU A 18 5.67 13.07 0.24
N ASP A 19 4.37 12.76 0.07
CA ASP A 19 3.30 13.73 -0.10
C ASP A 19 3.57 14.75 -1.24
N GLY A 20 4.19 14.24 -2.32
CA GLY A 20 4.53 15.03 -3.51
C GLY A 20 5.91 15.68 -3.49
N ASN A 21 6.69 15.53 -2.40
CA ASN A 21 8.05 16.07 -2.32
C ASN A 21 9.09 15.20 -3.05
N ALA A 22 8.74 13.98 -3.45
CA ALA A 22 9.59 13.13 -4.29
C ALA A 22 8.77 12.42 -5.38
N PRO A 23 8.27 13.14 -6.40
CA PRO A 23 7.55 12.54 -7.52
C PRO A 23 8.41 11.46 -8.19
N THR A 24 7.79 10.35 -8.63
CA THR A 24 8.53 9.21 -9.22
C THR A 24 9.30 9.57 -10.50
N THR A 25 8.96 10.68 -11.15
CA THR A 25 9.68 11.22 -12.32
C THR A 25 11.01 11.88 -11.96
N THR A 26 11.28 12.17 -10.68
CA THR A 26 12.54 12.76 -10.23
C THR A 26 13.56 11.72 -9.76
N TRP A 27 13.15 10.45 -9.67
CA TRP A 27 13.97 9.39 -9.11
C TRP A 27 15.06 8.96 -10.09
N ALA A 28 16.27 8.74 -9.59
CA ALA A 28 17.32 8.06 -10.33
C ALA A 28 17.14 6.53 -10.26
N THR A 29 17.61 5.82 -11.30
CA THR A 29 17.63 4.35 -11.26
C THR A 29 18.50 3.86 -10.11
N GLY A 30 17.95 3.00 -9.26
CA GLY A 30 18.63 2.46 -8.08
C GLY A 30 18.61 3.37 -6.85
N GLU A 31 17.98 4.55 -6.94
CA GLU A 31 17.78 5.43 -5.79
C GLU A 31 16.84 4.77 -4.76
N ILE A 32 17.15 4.96 -3.48
CA ILE A 32 16.32 4.52 -2.37
C ILE A 32 15.58 5.73 -1.83
N VAL A 33 14.26 5.74 -1.99
CA VAL A 33 13.36 6.74 -1.41
C VAL A 33 12.64 6.12 -0.21
N VAL A 34 12.79 6.73 0.96
CA VAL A 34 12.13 6.28 2.20
C VAL A 34 10.87 7.12 2.40
N ASP A 35 9.70 6.50 2.30
CA ASP A 35 8.41 7.17 2.43
C ASP A 35 7.59 6.58 3.60
N PRO A 36 7.46 7.29 4.73
CA PRO A 36 6.60 6.86 5.83
C PRO A 36 5.11 6.95 5.45
N ILE A 37 4.42 5.82 5.51
CA ILE A 37 2.97 5.73 5.23
C ILE A 37 2.22 5.38 6.51
N THR A 38 1.22 6.18 6.85
CA THR A 38 0.28 5.87 7.94
C THR A 38 -1.05 5.42 7.35
N LEU A 39 -1.65 4.38 7.92
CA LEU A 39 -3.01 3.92 7.62
C LEU A 39 -3.84 4.01 8.89
N ASP A 40 -4.98 4.71 8.81
CA ASP A 40 -5.93 4.76 9.91
C ASP A 40 -6.79 3.50 9.88
N ILE A 41 -6.56 2.61 10.86
CA ILE A 41 -7.22 1.32 10.95
C ILE A 41 -8.43 1.42 11.89
N PRO A 42 -9.63 0.96 11.48
CA PRO A 42 -10.79 0.87 12.37
C PRO A 42 -10.52 -0.01 13.59
N ALA A 43 -11.05 0.38 14.76
CA ALA A 43 -10.79 -0.33 16.02
C ALA A 43 -11.37 -1.76 16.07
N ASN A 44 -12.34 -2.07 15.21
CA ASN A 44 -13.10 -3.32 15.20
C ASN A 44 -12.76 -4.20 13.99
N ILE A 45 -11.48 -4.26 13.61
CA ILE A 45 -11.01 -5.25 12.64
C ILE A 45 -10.87 -6.63 13.30
N GLY A 46 -11.19 -7.68 12.54
CA GLY A 46 -11.03 -9.06 12.99
C GLY A 46 -9.58 -9.40 13.32
N ARG A 47 -9.34 -10.52 14.00
CA ARG A 47 -7.97 -11.02 14.26
C ARG A 47 -7.42 -11.90 13.15
N GLU A 48 -8.16 -12.01 12.05
CA GLU A 48 -7.79 -12.78 10.88
C GLU A 48 -6.50 -12.23 10.24
N PRO A 49 -5.78 -13.04 9.45
CA PRO A 49 -4.70 -12.53 8.62
C PRO A 49 -5.21 -11.45 7.67
N HIS A 50 -4.48 -10.34 7.59
CA HIS A 50 -4.76 -9.25 6.66
C HIS A 50 -3.70 -9.22 5.57
N GLN A 51 -4.05 -8.60 4.45
CA GLN A 51 -3.12 -8.41 3.34
C GLN A 51 -2.85 -6.92 3.13
N LEU A 52 -1.57 -6.53 3.24
CA LEU A 52 -1.12 -5.20 2.86
C LEU A 52 -0.63 -5.25 1.41
N LEU A 53 -1.31 -4.52 0.54
CA LEU A 53 -1.00 -4.39 -0.88
C LEU A 53 -0.29 -3.06 -1.13
N LEU A 54 0.85 -3.11 -1.81
CA LEU A 54 1.55 -1.97 -2.37
C LEU A 54 1.48 -2.03 -3.90
N ALA A 55 1.01 -0.97 -4.53
CA ALA A 55 0.91 -0.88 -5.98
C ALA A 55 1.35 0.51 -6.45
N LEU A 56 1.89 0.56 -7.66
CA LEU A 56 2.11 1.80 -8.39
C LEU A 56 1.23 1.76 -9.64
N TYR A 57 0.81 2.93 -10.11
CA TYR A 57 -0.02 3.06 -11.28
C TYR A 57 0.37 4.31 -12.08
N ARG A 58 -0.01 4.35 -13.35
CA ARG A 58 0.10 5.58 -14.16
C ARG A 58 -1.01 6.53 -13.74
N VAL A 59 -0.66 7.72 -13.26
CA VAL A 59 -1.63 8.68 -12.74
C VAL A 59 -2.66 9.12 -13.79
N GLU A 60 -2.26 9.15 -15.06
CA GLU A 60 -3.11 9.60 -16.16
C GLU A 60 -4.24 8.62 -16.50
N THR A 61 -4.00 7.32 -16.32
CA THR A 61 -4.93 6.25 -16.74
C THR A 61 -5.49 5.44 -15.58
N GLY A 62 -4.85 5.48 -14.41
CA GLY A 62 -5.14 4.59 -13.29
C GLY A 62 -4.65 3.15 -13.50
N GLU A 63 -3.96 2.86 -14.61
CA GLU A 63 -3.47 1.52 -14.93
C GLU A 63 -2.34 1.14 -13.98
N ARG A 64 -2.48 0.00 -13.28
CA ARG A 64 -1.47 -0.54 -12.39
C ARG A 64 -0.26 -1.04 -13.15
N LEU A 65 0.92 -0.81 -12.60
CA LEU A 65 2.17 -1.30 -13.16
C LEU A 65 2.33 -2.79 -12.85
N THR A 66 2.73 -3.55 -13.85
CA THR A 66 2.98 -4.99 -13.71
C THR A 66 4.38 -5.26 -13.15
N LEU A 67 4.46 -6.16 -12.19
CA LEU A 67 5.69 -6.72 -11.66
C LEU A 67 6.26 -7.81 -12.61
N PRO A 68 7.54 -8.19 -12.47
CA PRO A 68 8.13 -9.23 -13.33
C PRO A 68 7.43 -10.58 -13.29
N ASN A 69 6.67 -10.88 -12.23
CA ASN A 69 5.89 -12.11 -12.08
C ASN A 69 4.48 -12.02 -12.70
N GLY A 70 4.10 -10.88 -13.27
CA GLY A 70 2.78 -10.67 -13.88
C GLY A 70 1.72 -10.08 -12.95
N ASP A 71 2.00 -9.97 -11.65
CA ASP A 71 1.09 -9.32 -10.70
C ASP A 71 1.11 -7.79 -10.89
N ASP A 72 0.07 -7.09 -10.42
CA ASP A 72 -0.03 -5.63 -10.52
C ASP A 72 0.18 -4.90 -9.18
N HIS A 73 0.58 -5.66 -8.16
CA HIS A 73 0.87 -5.19 -6.81
C HIS A 73 1.76 -6.19 -6.08
N PHE A 74 2.41 -5.73 -5.02
CA PHE A 74 3.14 -6.55 -4.07
C PHE A 74 2.28 -6.77 -2.81
N THR A 75 2.22 -8.02 -2.34
CA THR A 75 1.42 -8.40 -1.17
C THR A 75 2.30 -8.79 0.01
N ILE A 76 2.00 -8.20 1.16
CA ILE A 76 2.65 -8.50 2.44
C ILE A 76 1.57 -9.03 3.39
N PRO A 77 1.65 -10.29 3.83
CA PRO A 77 0.77 -10.77 4.88
C PRO A 77 1.11 -10.06 6.19
N VAL A 78 0.09 -9.51 6.86
CA VAL A 78 0.26 -8.80 8.13
C VAL A 78 -0.78 -9.25 9.15
N THR A 79 -0.36 -9.33 10.41
CA THR A 79 -1.28 -9.49 11.54
C THR A 79 -1.35 -8.17 12.28
N ILE A 80 -2.52 -7.53 12.28
CA ILE A 80 -2.74 -6.30 13.02
C ILE A 80 -3.27 -6.68 14.40
N ASN A 81 -2.44 -6.48 15.41
CA ASN A 81 -2.87 -6.66 16.79
C ASN A 81 -3.56 -5.37 17.22
N SER A 82 -4.86 -5.44 17.53
CA SER A 82 -5.47 -4.36 18.29
C SER A 82 -4.81 -4.34 19.67
N LEU A 83 -4.07 -3.28 19.95
CA LEU A 83 -3.71 -2.93 21.32
C LEU A 83 -5.02 -2.45 21.96
N THR A 84 -5.72 -3.35 22.65
CA THR A 84 -6.67 -2.91 23.65
C THR A 84 -5.90 -2.05 24.65
N PRO A 85 -6.29 -0.78 24.88
CA PRO A 85 -5.71 0.01 25.97
C PRO A 85 -5.94 -0.66 27.33
#